data_AF-A0A7V0JQV4-F1
#
_entry.id   AF-A0A7V0JQV4-F1
#
_cell.length_a   1.000
_cell.length_b   1.000
_cell.length_c   1.000
_cell.angle_alpha   90.00
_cell.angle_beta   90.00
_cell.angle_gamma   90.00
#
_symmetry.space_group_name_H-M   'P 1'
#
loop_
_entity.id
_entity.type
_entity.pdbx_description
1 polymer ?
#
loop_
_entity_poly.entity_id
_entity_poly.type
_entity_poly.pdbx_seq_one_letter_code
_entity_poly.pdbx_strand_id
1 'polypeptide(L)'
;MLNLEVLAGAKFQNPKVKQVTTTLSGRVDLCLSCHKEKPDKAHGREVLGCAVCHKGNPLSGDKQRAHMGMVLNPGELRFADQTCGQSGCHSKQVTWVKNSLMATNRGIISTLRFYWGESPDHDEDLSAKILKDTGMNSHALDYYRKLCASCHLWVERGSLPSFLASKGGGCTACHFIKDEEKKPKDERHPRIIKVIPMENCVLCHNRSGRIGLSYQGQFESEGYGTPYEEGDFSSRELIDGRFYRIFKDDIHHEKGLTCIDCHTQKEIMGDGKRHAHFEEQLEVTCRDCHGTSKTLETIVAVNKPVQSTSVTSQFFSDYPKSPNHQITKSPNSSGFPKLNIQQKDSSFVLENKQNKKLHPLHAPNPVACMHPTHRRLSCQACHSTWVPQCYGCHVRMDRSKTQLDKISIKETPGLWEEFRSFIRYECPPLGIFEHGEEGQEALSEKSRLQTETEEVVVLVPG
;
A
#
# COMPACT_ATOMS: atom_id res chain seq x y z
N MET A 1 6.60 -57.60 -16.51
CA MET A 1 7.12 -57.72 -15.13
C MET A 1 7.84 -56.42 -14.79
N LEU A 2 7.14 -55.48 -14.13
CA LEU A 2 7.77 -54.28 -13.58
C LEU A 2 7.73 -54.40 -12.06
N ASN A 3 8.89 -54.19 -11.44
CA ASN A 3 9.19 -54.40 -10.03
C ASN A 3 8.25 -53.62 -9.08
N LEU A 4 7.37 -54.35 -8.39
CA LEU A 4 6.76 -53.95 -7.13
C LEU A 4 7.77 -54.19 -6.00
N GLU A 5 8.71 -53.29 -5.75
CA GLU A 5 9.56 -53.42 -4.55
C GLU A 5 10.26 -52.13 -4.12
N VAL A 6 9.52 -51.02 -3.96
CA VAL A 6 10.02 -49.86 -3.19
C VAL A 6 8.87 -49.15 -2.46
N LEU A 7 8.23 -49.79 -1.48
CA LEU A 7 7.40 -49.09 -0.46
C LEU A 7 7.39 -49.81 0.92
N ALA A 8 8.39 -50.63 1.23
CA ALA A 8 8.53 -51.26 2.54
C ALA A 8 9.55 -50.49 3.39
N GLY A 9 9.16 -49.36 3.99
CA GLY A 9 10.08 -48.59 4.82
C GLY A 9 9.53 -47.41 5.62
N ALA A 10 8.29 -46.98 5.38
CA ALA A 10 7.66 -45.98 6.24
C ALA A 10 7.12 -46.69 7.50
N LYS A 11 7.88 -46.67 8.60
CA LYS A 11 7.34 -46.99 9.93
C LYS A 11 6.16 -46.05 10.19
N PHE A 12 4.94 -46.57 10.06
CA PHE A 12 3.73 -45.88 10.50
C PHE A 12 3.84 -45.67 12.02
N GLN A 13 4.14 -44.45 12.44
CA GLN A 13 3.99 -44.09 13.85
C GLN A 13 2.51 -44.16 14.20
N ASN A 14 2.15 -44.84 15.29
CA ASN A 14 0.77 -44.86 15.78
C ASN A 14 0.22 -43.42 15.86
N PRO A 15 -0.99 -43.14 15.35
CA PRO A 15 -1.55 -41.80 15.35
C PRO A 15 -1.62 -41.29 16.79
N LYS A 16 -0.99 -40.13 17.05
CA LYS A 16 -0.95 -39.50 18.38
C LYS A 16 -2.30 -38.91 18.82
N VAL A 17 -3.30 -38.98 17.95
CA VAL A 17 -4.63 -38.39 18.17
C VAL A 17 -5.47 -39.35 19.00
N LYS A 18 -5.64 -39.01 20.28
CA LYS A 18 -6.48 -39.78 21.22
C LYS A 18 -7.98 -39.47 21.11
N GLN A 19 -8.34 -38.33 20.50
CA GLN A 19 -9.72 -37.87 20.37
C GLN A 19 -9.89 -37.05 19.07
N VAL A 20 -10.97 -37.31 18.34
CA VAL A 20 -11.34 -36.53 17.15
C VAL A 20 -11.74 -35.14 17.60
N THR A 21 -11.05 -34.12 17.08
CA THR A 21 -11.35 -32.71 17.35
C THR A 21 -12.18 -32.11 16.22
N THR A 22 -13.22 -31.38 16.59
CA THR A 22 -14.10 -30.65 15.66
C THR A 22 -14.11 -29.17 16.01
N THR A 23 -14.33 -28.33 15.00
CA THR A 23 -14.67 -26.92 15.18
C THR A 23 -16.10 -26.80 15.72
N LEU A 24 -16.46 -25.61 16.21
CA LEU A 24 -17.81 -25.25 16.63
C LEU A 24 -18.82 -25.32 15.49
N SER A 25 -18.37 -25.21 14.24
CA SER A 25 -19.17 -25.43 13.03
C SER A 25 -19.33 -26.91 12.64
N GLY A 26 -18.80 -27.83 13.45
CA GLY A 26 -18.92 -29.28 13.25
C GLY A 26 -17.90 -29.87 12.28
N ARG A 27 -16.93 -29.09 11.79
CA ARG A 27 -15.90 -29.60 10.86
C ARG A 27 -14.78 -30.30 11.62
N VAL A 28 -14.41 -31.51 11.19
CA VAL A 28 -13.24 -32.19 11.74
C VAL A 28 -11.96 -31.42 11.39
N ASP A 29 -11.14 -31.16 12.40
CA ASP A 29 -9.83 -30.54 12.26
C ASP A 29 -8.87 -31.10 13.32
N LEU A 30 -8.16 -32.18 12.97
CA LEU A 30 -7.24 -32.89 13.86
C LEU A 30 -5.98 -32.09 14.16
N CYS A 31 -5.72 -30.97 13.47
CA CYS A 31 -4.65 -30.04 13.83
C CYS A 31 -4.80 -29.59 15.29
N LEU A 32 -6.05 -29.36 15.73
CA LEU A 32 -6.38 -28.89 17.07
C LEU A 32 -5.97 -29.86 18.19
N SER A 33 -5.79 -31.14 17.87
CA SER A 33 -5.35 -32.17 18.83
C SER A 33 -3.86 -32.07 19.18
N CYS A 34 -3.04 -31.54 18.28
CA CYS A 34 -1.59 -31.43 18.44
C CYS A 34 -1.13 -29.97 18.68
N HIS A 35 -1.78 -29.01 18.01
CA HIS A 35 -1.42 -27.60 18.01
C HIS A 35 -2.22 -26.82 19.05
N LYS A 36 -1.60 -25.82 19.70
CA LYS A 36 -2.17 -25.00 20.79
C LYS A 36 -2.18 -23.50 20.49
N GLU A 37 -1.68 -23.12 19.32
CA GLU A 37 -1.62 -21.77 18.80
C GLU A 37 -3.02 -21.14 18.80
N LYS A 38 -3.10 -19.84 19.12
CA LYS A 38 -4.35 -19.09 19.21
C LYS A 38 -4.29 -17.88 18.27
N PRO A 39 -4.96 -17.93 17.11
CA PRO A 39 -5.11 -16.77 16.23
C PRO A 39 -5.91 -15.65 16.92
N ASP A 40 -6.05 -14.52 16.23
CA ASP A 40 -6.91 -13.44 16.71
C ASP A 40 -8.39 -13.87 16.82
N LYS A 41 -9.17 -13.10 17.57
CA LYS A 41 -10.56 -13.42 17.90
C LYS A 41 -11.45 -13.60 16.66
N ALA A 42 -11.23 -12.84 15.58
CA ALA A 42 -12.06 -12.94 14.38
C ALA A 42 -11.75 -14.23 13.59
N HIS A 43 -10.53 -14.76 13.74
CA HIS A 43 -10.08 -16.00 13.09
C HIS A 43 -9.93 -17.16 14.07
N GLY A 44 -10.72 -17.19 15.15
CA GLY A 44 -10.62 -18.18 16.21
C GLY A 44 -10.57 -19.62 15.71
N ARG A 45 -9.54 -20.36 16.14
CA ARG A 45 -9.29 -21.76 15.73
C ARG A 45 -10.43 -22.71 16.08
N GLU A 46 -11.19 -22.40 17.13
CA GLU A 46 -12.34 -23.20 17.55
C GLU A 46 -13.48 -23.09 16.53
N VAL A 47 -13.61 -21.95 15.83
CA VAL A 47 -14.67 -21.71 14.85
C VAL A 47 -14.22 -22.16 13.46
N LEU A 48 -13.05 -21.69 13.04
CA LEU A 48 -12.58 -21.87 11.67
C LEU A 48 -11.75 -23.13 11.47
N GLY A 49 -11.04 -23.62 12.49
CA GLY A 49 -10.02 -24.65 12.36
C GLY A 49 -8.76 -24.18 11.62
N CYS A 50 -7.65 -24.90 11.78
CA CYS A 50 -6.35 -24.50 11.23
C CYS A 50 -6.27 -24.70 9.70
N ALA A 51 -6.92 -25.75 9.18
CA ALA A 51 -6.78 -26.15 7.78
C ALA A 51 -7.46 -25.19 6.79
N VAL A 52 -8.35 -24.30 7.24
CA VAL A 52 -8.93 -23.24 6.37
C VAL A 52 -7.84 -22.36 5.82
N CYS A 53 -6.98 -21.89 6.71
CA CYS A 53 -5.89 -20.98 6.37
C CYS A 53 -4.67 -21.77 5.93
N HIS A 54 -4.21 -22.72 6.75
CA HIS A 54 -2.93 -23.37 6.53
C HIS A 54 -3.00 -24.62 5.65
N LYS A 55 -4.18 -24.98 5.13
CA LYS A 55 -4.37 -26.18 4.29
C LYS A 55 -3.90 -27.44 5.02
N GLY A 56 -3.29 -28.38 4.30
CA GLY A 56 -2.97 -29.70 4.83
C GLY A 56 -4.18 -30.63 4.88
N ASN A 57 -3.98 -31.80 5.49
CA ASN A 57 -5.02 -32.81 5.69
C ASN A 57 -5.54 -32.78 7.14
N PRO A 58 -6.69 -32.12 7.39
CA PRO A 58 -7.25 -32.02 8.75
C PRO A 58 -7.78 -33.35 9.28
N LEU A 59 -7.84 -34.41 8.48
CA LEU A 59 -8.39 -35.71 8.88
C LEU A 59 -7.31 -36.71 9.27
N SER A 60 -6.02 -36.34 9.16
CA SER A 60 -4.92 -37.24 9.52
C SER A 60 -4.30 -36.89 10.86
N GLY A 61 -4.13 -37.90 11.71
CA GLY A 61 -3.34 -37.80 12.94
C GLY A 61 -1.84 -38.09 12.74
N ASP A 62 -1.43 -38.45 11.52
CA ASP A 62 -0.03 -38.67 11.17
C ASP A 62 0.63 -37.36 10.75
N LYS A 63 1.84 -37.09 11.28
CA LYS A 63 2.54 -35.82 11.05
C LYS A 63 2.81 -35.55 9.57
N GLN A 64 3.23 -36.55 8.80
CA GLN A 64 3.61 -36.32 7.41
C GLN A 64 2.37 -36.11 6.55
N ARG A 65 1.33 -36.93 6.73
CA ARG A 65 0.07 -36.81 6.00
C ARG A 65 -0.70 -35.54 6.36
N ALA A 66 -0.75 -35.17 7.64
CA ALA A 66 -1.44 -33.97 8.10
C ALA A 66 -0.85 -32.70 7.49
N HIS A 67 0.49 -32.60 7.42
CA HIS A 67 1.16 -31.41 6.94
C HIS A 67 1.39 -31.38 5.41
N MET A 68 1.03 -32.45 4.70
CA MET A 68 1.19 -32.52 3.24
C MET A 68 0.31 -31.45 2.56
N GLY A 69 0.93 -30.56 1.78
CA GLY A 69 0.23 -29.47 1.09
C GLY A 69 -0.15 -28.30 2.00
N MET A 70 0.46 -28.17 3.17
CA MET A 70 0.26 -27.00 4.00
C MET A 70 0.83 -25.72 3.40
N VAL A 71 0.15 -24.62 3.69
CA VAL A 71 0.53 -23.26 3.37
C VAL A 71 1.01 -22.57 4.65
N LEU A 72 2.28 -22.11 4.65
CA LEU A 72 2.86 -21.43 5.81
C LEU A 72 2.27 -20.02 5.98
N ASN A 73 2.26 -19.23 4.90
CA ASN A 73 1.67 -17.89 4.91
C ASN A 73 0.36 -17.88 4.09
N PRO A 74 -0.81 -17.96 4.75
CA PRO A 74 -2.08 -18.00 4.05
C PRO A 74 -2.44 -16.68 3.34
N GLY A 75 -1.80 -15.56 3.68
CA GLY A 75 -2.11 -14.26 3.06
C GLY A 75 -1.36 -13.98 1.75
N GLU A 76 -0.42 -14.84 1.35
CA GLU A 76 0.27 -14.68 0.07
C GLU A 76 -0.70 -14.76 -1.11
N LEU A 77 -0.55 -13.87 -2.09
CA LEU A 77 -1.50 -13.76 -3.21
C LEU A 77 -1.60 -15.04 -4.07
N ARG A 78 -0.58 -15.90 -4.06
CA ARG A 78 -0.60 -17.22 -4.72
C ARG A 78 -1.54 -18.22 -4.04
N PHE A 79 -1.84 -18.04 -2.76
CA PHE A 79 -2.73 -18.90 -1.98
C PHE A 79 -4.02 -18.19 -1.57
N ALA A 80 -4.06 -16.86 -1.64
CA ALA A 80 -5.13 -16.01 -1.12
C ALA A 80 -6.53 -16.43 -1.60
N ASP A 81 -6.72 -16.86 -2.86
CA ASP A 81 -8.03 -17.34 -3.34
C ASP A 81 -8.49 -18.59 -2.59
N GLN A 82 -7.54 -19.48 -2.29
CA GLN A 82 -7.81 -20.73 -1.61
C GLN A 82 -7.98 -20.50 -0.11
N THR A 83 -7.42 -19.45 0.48
CA THR A 83 -7.41 -19.20 1.93
C THR A 83 -8.39 -18.08 2.31
N CYS A 84 -7.97 -16.82 2.21
CA CYS A 84 -8.75 -15.64 2.57
C CYS A 84 -9.94 -15.42 1.64
N GLY A 85 -9.84 -15.86 0.38
CA GLY A 85 -10.78 -15.62 -0.70
C GLY A 85 -11.89 -16.66 -0.80
N GLN A 86 -11.95 -17.62 0.11
CA GLN A 86 -13.02 -18.62 0.15
C GLN A 86 -14.40 -17.96 0.32
N SER A 87 -15.45 -18.66 -0.12
CA SER A 87 -16.83 -18.22 0.10
C SER A 87 -17.10 -18.01 1.60
N GLY A 88 -17.79 -16.93 1.93
CA GLY A 88 -18.03 -16.52 3.32
C GLY A 88 -16.86 -15.82 4.02
N CYS A 89 -15.73 -15.61 3.33
CA CYS A 89 -14.56 -14.89 3.85
C CYS A 89 -14.38 -13.54 3.14
N HIS A 90 -13.24 -13.32 2.48
CA HIS A 90 -12.79 -12.06 1.89
C HIS A 90 -12.59 -12.15 0.36
N SER A 91 -13.47 -12.89 -0.34
CA SER A 91 -13.35 -13.13 -1.78
C SER A 91 -13.22 -11.85 -2.61
N LYS A 92 -14.01 -10.82 -2.30
CA LYS A 92 -13.94 -9.52 -2.98
C LYS A 92 -12.61 -8.82 -2.75
N GLN A 93 -12.15 -8.76 -1.50
CA GLN A 93 -10.91 -8.09 -1.15
C GLN A 93 -9.70 -8.78 -1.76
N VAL A 94 -9.69 -10.11 -1.88
CA VAL A 94 -8.61 -10.82 -2.57
C VAL A 94 -8.52 -10.40 -4.03
N THR A 95 -9.66 -10.33 -4.74
CA THR A 95 -9.69 -9.83 -6.13
C THR A 95 -9.21 -8.38 -6.21
N TRP A 96 -9.66 -7.52 -5.30
CA TRP A 96 -9.24 -6.12 -5.25
C TRP A 96 -7.73 -5.99 -5.09
N VAL A 97 -7.16 -6.66 -4.08
CA VAL A 97 -5.73 -6.56 -3.78
C VAL A 97 -4.89 -7.03 -4.97
N LYS A 98 -5.29 -8.11 -5.66
CA LYS A 98 -4.57 -8.59 -6.85
C LYS A 98 -4.56 -7.60 -8.00
N ASN A 99 -5.58 -6.75 -8.11
CA ASN A 99 -5.70 -5.71 -9.14
C ASN A 99 -5.12 -4.37 -8.71
N SER A 100 -4.83 -4.18 -7.42
CA SER A 100 -4.27 -2.93 -6.87
C SER A 100 -2.91 -2.58 -7.48
N LEU A 101 -2.58 -1.28 -7.45
CA LEU A 101 -1.28 -0.77 -7.89
C LEU A 101 -0.10 -1.36 -7.08
N MET A 102 -0.28 -1.63 -5.79
CA MET A 102 0.77 -2.26 -4.97
C MET A 102 1.02 -3.72 -5.34
N ALA A 103 0.02 -4.46 -5.84
CA ALA A 103 0.23 -5.81 -6.34
C ALA A 103 0.78 -5.81 -7.76
N THR A 104 0.23 -4.97 -8.63
CA THR A 104 0.57 -4.98 -10.05
C THR A 104 1.87 -4.21 -10.34
N ASN A 105 2.17 -3.14 -9.60
CA ASN A 105 3.18 -2.14 -9.92
C ASN A 105 3.08 -1.61 -11.37
N ARG A 106 1.87 -1.62 -11.95
CA ARG A 106 1.64 -1.28 -13.36
C ARG A 106 2.19 0.10 -13.71
N GLY A 107 1.79 1.14 -12.97
CA GLY A 107 2.27 2.51 -13.19
C GLY A 107 3.80 2.64 -13.14
N ILE A 108 4.47 1.98 -12.17
CA ILE A 108 5.94 2.01 -12.10
C ILE A 108 6.54 1.38 -13.36
N ILE A 109 6.01 0.23 -13.79
CA ILE A 109 6.51 -0.51 -14.95
C ILE A 109 6.29 0.28 -16.25
N SER A 110 5.07 0.78 -16.47
CA SER A 110 4.72 1.50 -17.69
C SER A 110 5.46 2.84 -17.78
N THR A 111 5.55 3.59 -16.67
CA THR A 111 6.33 4.84 -16.62
C THR A 111 7.81 4.61 -16.91
N LEU A 112 8.43 3.59 -16.31
CA LEU A 112 9.83 3.27 -16.60
C LEU A 112 10.03 2.89 -18.07
N ARG A 113 9.17 2.03 -18.63
CA ARG A 113 9.29 1.63 -20.04
C ARG A 113 9.11 2.80 -20.99
N PHE A 114 8.19 3.73 -20.71
CA PHE A 114 8.03 4.94 -21.50
C PHE A 114 9.30 5.81 -21.52
N TYR A 115 9.87 6.13 -20.35
CA TYR A 115 11.06 6.99 -20.29
C TYR A 115 12.31 6.34 -20.88
N TRP A 116 12.35 5.01 -20.96
CA TRP A 116 13.39 4.26 -21.67
C TRP A 116 13.12 4.09 -23.17
N GLY A 117 12.01 4.62 -23.70
CA GLY A 117 11.61 4.46 -25.10
C GLY A 117 11.19 3.04 -25.46
N GLU A 118 10.90 2.20 -24.46
CA GLU A 118 10.44 0.82 -24.65
C GLU A 118 8.91 0.70 -24.75
N SER A 119 8.18 1.77 -24.45
CA SER A 119 6.71 1.88 -24.57
C SER A 119 6.33 3.22 -25.20
N PRO A 120 5.29 3.30 -26.05
CA PRO A 120 4.80 4.55 -26.62
C PRO A 120 3.99 5.41 -25.62
N ASP A 121 3.47 4.81 -24.54
CA ASP A 121 2.62 5.47 -23.55
C ASP A 121 2.88 4.95 -22.11
N HIS A 122 2.16 5.53 -21.15
CA HIS A 122 2.24 5.19 -19.73
C HIS A 122 1.18 4.17 -19.27
N ASP A 123 0.46 3.54 -20.20
CA ASP A 123 -0.77 2.78 -19.91
C ASP A 123 -0.68 1.29 -20.27
N GLU A 124 0.52 0.77 -20.53
CA GLU A 124 0.70 -0.65 -20.84
C GLU A 124 0.11 -1.58 -19.77
N ASP A 125 -0.45 -2.71 -20.22
CA ASP A 125 -1.03 -3.71 -19.33
C ASP A 125 -0.03 -4.74 -18.79
N LEU A 126 1.15 -4.26 -18.35
CA LEU A 126 2.14 -5.09 -17.68
C LEU A 126 2.02 -5.04 -16.16
N SER A 127 2.43 -6.12 -15.50
CA SER A 127 2.43 -6.21 -14.04
C SER A 127 3.57 -7.06 -13.52
N ALA A 128 3.93 -6.87 -12.25
CA ALA A 128 4.91 -7.69 -11.55
C ALA A 128 4.59 -9.19 -11.62
N LYS A 129 3.30 -9.56 -11.62
CA LYS A 129 2.86 -10.94 -11.80
C LYS A 129 3.19 -11.46 -13.20
N ILE A 130 2.87 -10.70 -14.24
CA ILE A 130 3.20 -11.07 -15.63
C ILE A 130 4.71 -11.25 -15.78
N LEU A 131 5.53 -10.35 -15.21
CA LEU A 131 6.99 -10.47 -15.23
C LEU A 131 7.49 -11.72 -14.49
N LYS A 132 6.83 -12.10 -13.39
CA LYS A 132 7.14 -13.32 -12.62
C LYS A 132 6.81 -14.58 -13.41
N ASP A 133 5.66 -14.62 -14.08
CA ASP A 133 5.17 -15.80 -14.79
C ASP A 133 5.87 -16.03 -16.13
N THR A 134 6.19 -14.95 -16.84
CA THR A 134 6.75 -15.02 -18.21
C THR A 134 8.27 -14.92 -18.25
N GLY A 135 8.89 -14.36 -17.22
CA GLY A 135 10.33 -14.04 -17.23
C GLY A 135 10.71 -12.91 -18.18
N MET A 136 9.73 -12.15 -18.70
CA MET A 136 9.95 -11.01 -19.60
C MET A 136 10.96 -10.02 -19.02
N ASN A 137 11.91 -9.58 -19.85
CA ASN A 137 12.96 -8.64 -19.44
C ASN A 137 13.35 -7.70 -20.59
N SER A 138 13.87 -6.53 -20.23
CA SER A 138 14.36 -5.43 -21.07
C SER A 138 15.28 -4.54 -20.21
N HIS A 139 15.79 -3.40 -20.69
CA HIS A 139 16.60 -2.54 -19.82
C HIS A 139 15.77 -1.87 -18.72
N ALA A 140 14.59 -1.35 -19.06
CA ALA A 140 13.69 -0.77 -18.07
C ALA A 140 13.15 -1.83 -17.09
N LEU A 141 12.81 -3.02 -17.60
CA LEU A 141 12.33 -4.10 -16.75
C LEU A 141 13.44 -4.67 -15.87
N ASP A 142 14.67 -4.79 -16.34
CA ASP A 142 15.80 -5.28 -15.53
C ASP A 142 16.11 -4.31 -14.38
N TYR A 143 16.06 -3.00 -14.67
CA TYR A 143 16.14 -1.94 -13.67
C TYR A 143 15.05 -2.08 -12.60
N TYR A 144 13.78 -2.20 -13.02
CA TYR A 144 12.64 -2.42 -12.12
C TYR A 144 12.82 -3.69 -11.27
N ARG A 145 13.18 -4.81 -11.91
CA ARG A 145 13.34 -6.13 -11.30
C ARG A 145 14.40 -6.11 -10.19
N LYS A 146 15.50 -5.38 -10.38
CA LYS A 146 16.62 -5.35 -9.43
C LYS A 146 16.53 -4.26 -8.39
N LEU A 147 15.90 -3.11 -8.67
CA LEU A 147 15.85 -2.00 -7.72
C LEU A 147 14.47 -1.86 -7.05
N CYS A 148 13.40 -1.89 -7.84
CA CYS A 148 12.05 -1.48 -7.42
C CYS A 148 11.17 -2.65 -6.96
N ALA A 149 11.38 -3.85 -7.50
CA ALA A 149 10.50 -5.00 -7.31
C ALA A 149 10.49 -5.58 -5.88
N SER A 150 11.23 -5.03 -4.92
CA SER A 150 11.10 -5.42 -3.51
C SER A 150 9.78 -4.98 -2.86
N CYS A 151 9.00 -4.10 -3.50
CA CYS A 151 7.83 -3.48 -2.88
C CYS A 151 6.48 -4.08 -3.31
N HIS A 152 6.41 -4.89 -4.38
CA HIS A 152 5.12 -5.41 -4.85
C HIS A 152 4.58 -6.54 -3.95
N LEU A 153 3.25 -6.69 -3.89
CA LEU A 153 2.60 -7.63 -2.96
C LEU A 153 2.75 -9.12 -3.33
N TRP A 154 3.17 -9.44 -4.56
CA TRP A 154 3.52 -10.82 -4.98
C TRP A 154 4.87 -11.33 -4.48
N VAL A 155 5.70 -10.48 -3.84
CA VAL A 155 6.93 -10.94 -3.18
C VAL A 155 6.56 -11.91 -2.06
N GLU A 156 7.24 -13.05 -2.01
CA GLU A 156 7.06 -14.03 -0.94
C GLU A 156 7.76 -13.52 0.32
N ARG A 157 7.05 -13.51 1.45
CA ARG A 157 7.61 -12.94 2.68
C ARG A 157 8.78 -13.79 3.16
N GLY A 158 9.90 -13.16 3.50
CA GLY A 158 11.14 -13.85 3.87
C GLY A 158 12.01 -14.34 2.71
N SER A 159 11.58 -14.15 1.45
CA SER A 159 12.38 -14.56 0.27
C SER A 159 13.52 -13.59 -0.08
N LEU A 160 13.44 -12.33 0.37
CA LEU A 160 14.45 -11.31 0.15
C LEU A 160 15.42 -11.21 1.34
N PRO A 161 16.68 -10.78 1.12
CA PRO A 161 17.68 -10.68 2.19
C PRO A 161 17.47 -9.47 3.10
N SER A 162 18.08 -9.52 4.29
CA SER A 162 18.15 -8.41 5.26
C SER A 162 16.74 -7.86 5.61
N PHE A 163 16.61 -6.54 5.82
CA PHE A 163 15.35 -5.88 6.18
C PHE A 163 14.24 -6.10 5.14
N LEU A 164 14.58 -6.39 3.87
CA LEU A 164 13.60 -6.69 2.82
C LEU A 164 12.87 -8.01 3.05
N ALA A 165 13.39 -8.91 3.89
CA ALA A 165 12.70 -10.14 4.30
C ALA A 165 11.33 -9.87 4.93
N SER A 166 11.14 -8.69 5.51
CA SER A 166 9.88 -8.26 6.11
C SER A 166 8.83 -7.78 5.09
N LYS A 167 9.21 -7.58 3.83
CA LYS A 167 8.30 -7.13 2.75
C LYS A 167 7.54 -8.28 2.11
N GLY A 168 6.49 -7.92 1.37
CA GLY A 168 5.65 -8.88 0.65
C GLY A 168 4.72 -9.68 1.56
N GLY A 169 4.25 -10.81 1.06
CA GLY A 169 3.30 -11.68 1.75
C GLY A 169 1.82 -11.39 1.45
N GLY A 170 1.52 -10.67 0.37
CA GLY A 170 0.14 -10.34 -0.01
C GLY A 170 -0.61 -9.59 1.08
N CYS A 171 -1.70 -10.17 1.58
CA CYS A 171 -2.49 -9.61 2.68
C CYS A 171 -1.66 -9.43 3.96
N THR A 172 -0.68 -10.29 4.21
CA THR A 172 0.21 -10.14 5.38
C THR A 172 1.25 -9.04 5.24
N ALA A 173 1.38 -8.39 4.09
CA ALA A 173 2.26 -7.23 3.97
C ALA A 173 1.83 -6.12 4.94
N CYS A 174 0.52 -5.89 5.07
CA CYS A 174 -0.05 -4.88 5.94
C CYS A 174 -0.67 -5.46 7.21
N HIS A 175 -1.33 -6.62 7.13
CA HIS A 175 -2.12 -7.17 8.24
C HIS A 175 -1.30 -7.98 9.26
N PHE A 176 0.01 -8.07 9.08
CA PHE A 176 0.91 -8.77 10.00
C PHE A 176 1.64 -7.77 10.89
N ILE A 177 1.67 -8.04 12.19
CA ILE A 177 2.60 -7.42 13.15
C ILE A 177 3.33 -8.55 13.87
N LYS A 178 4.63 -8.36 14.04
CA LYS A 178 5.45 -9.19 14.92
C LYS A 178 5.32 -8.66 16.35
N ASP A 179 5.04 -9.55 17.28
CA ASP A 179 4.95 -9.29 18.71
C ASP A 179 6.35 -9.38 19.31
N GLU A 180 7.04 -8.23 19.42
CA GLU A 180 8.43 -8.17 19.88
C GLU A 180 8.62 -8.64 21.33
N GLU A 181 7.56 -8.64 22.14
CA GLU A 181 7.58 -9.11 23.52
C GLU A 181 7.57 -10.65 23.63
N LYS A 182 7.23 -11.36 22.55
CA LYS A 182 7.15 -12.82 22.55
C LYS A 182 8.43 -13.46 22.04
N LYS A 183 8.87 -14.50 22.75
CA LYS A 183 9.96 -15.36 22.26
C LYS A 183 9.53 -16.02 20.93
N PRO A 184 10.44 -16.15 19.94
CA PRO A 184 10.11 -16.74 18.63
C PRO A 184 9.45 -18.12 18.67
N LYS A 185 9.66 -18.91 19.73
CA LYS A 185 9.05 -20.23 19.92
C LYS A 185 7.57 -20.17 20.31
N ASP A 186 7.14 -19.07 20.92
CA ASP A 186 5.78 -18.81 21.40
C ASP A 186 4.95 -18.02 20.38
N GLU A 187 5.60 -17.45 19.36
CA GLU A 187 5.01 -16.60 18.32
C GLU A 187 4.68 -17.37 17.02
N ARG A 188 4.26 -18.64 17.13
CA ARG A 188 3.96 -19.47 15.94
C ARG A 188 2.73 -19.02 15.15
N HIS A 189 1.88 -18.19 15.75
CA HIS A 189 0.73 -17.61 15.08
C HIS A 189 0.67 -16.10 15.39
N PRO A 190 1.27 -15.26 14.52
CA PRO A 190 1.26 -13.82 14.68
C PRO A 190 -0.17 -13.28 14.52
N ARG A 191 -0.39 -12.06 15.04
CA ARG A 191 -1.70 -11.42 15.02
C ARG A 191 -2.00 -10.89 13.62
N ILE A 192 -3.16 -11.26 13.08
CA ILE A 192 -3.74 -10.59 11.92
C ILE A 192 -4.53 -9.40 12.43
N ILE A 193 -4.13 -8.19 12.04
CA ILE A 193 -4.67 -6.95 12.57
C ILE A 193 -5.54 -6.23 11.54
N LYS A 194 -6.63 -5.61 12.00
CA LYS A 194 -7.51 -4.79 11.13
C LYS A 194 -7.09 -3.32 11.08
N VAL A 195 -6.51 -2.81 12.16
CA VAL A 195 -6.05 -1.43 12.29
C VAL A 195 -4.54 -1.44 12.04
N ILE A 196 -4.12 -0.91 10.90
CA ILE A 196 -2.75 -1.03 10.40
C ILE A 196 -1.89 0.11 10.94
N PRO A 197 -0.78 -0.18 11.64
CA PRO A 197 0.11 0.85 12.14
C PRO A 197 0.93 1.44 10.98
N MET A 198 1.41 2.66 11.16
CA MET A 198 2.04 3.43 10.08
C MET A 198 3.35 2.80 9.57
N GLU A 199 4.07 2.10 10.43
CA GLU A 199 5.35 1.44 10.14
C GLU A 199 5.20 0.42 9.01
N ASN A 200 4.04 -0.26 8.93
CA ASN A 200 3.76 -1.21 7.85
C ASN A 200 3.63 -0.51 6.49
N CYS A 201 3.17 0.74 6.46
CA CYS A 201 3.14 1.57 5.25
C CYS A 201 4.54 2.09 4.92
N VAL A 202 5.23 2.62 5.93
CA VAL A 202 6.58 3.22 5.81
C VAL A 202 7.60 2.20 5.34
N LEU A 203 7.44 0.90 5.62
CA LEU A 203 8.34 -0.15 5.13
C LEU A 203 8.55 -0.11 3.60
N CYS A 204 7.52 0.28 2.84
CA CYS A 204 7.61 0.47 1.39
C CYS A 204 7.64 1.95 0.99
N HIS A 205 6.87 2.82 1.65
CA HIS A 205 6.74 4.24 1.31
C HIS A 205 7.86 5.13 1.89
N ASN A 206 9.09 4.63 1.96
CA ASN A 206 10.27 5.37 2.45
C ASN A 206 11.31 5.71 1.37
N ARG A 207 11.09 5.34 0.10
CA ARG A 207 12.06 5.52 -0.99
C ARG A 207 11.52 6.36 -2.14
N SER A 208 10.58 5.85 -2.92
CA SER A 208 9.91 6.59 -4.01
C SER A 208 8.94 7.62 -3.42
N GLY A 209 9.04 8.89 -3.83
CA GLY A 209 8.36 10.04 -3.23
C GLY A 209 8.67 10.35 -1.76
N ARG A 210 9.26 9.42 -1.00
CA ARG A 210 9.62 9.54 0.43
C ARG A 210 8.47 9.97 1.34
N ILE A 211 7.23 9.76 0.90
CA ILE A 211 6.04 10.29 1.59
C ILE A 211 5.93 9.80 3.03
N GLY A 212 6.26 8.54 3.30
CA GLY A 212 6.25 8.00 4.66
C GLY A 212 7.28 8.68 5.56
N LEU A 213 8.42 9.11 5.02
CA LEU A 213 9.42 9.85 5.78
C LEU A 213 9.00 11.31 5.97
N SER A 214 8.67 12.02 4.87
CA SER A 214 8.35 13.45 4.94
C SER A 214 7.08 13.73 5.74
N TYR A 215 6.08 12.84 5.70
CA TYR A 215 4.89 12.94 6.55
C TYR A 215 5.23 12.94 8.05
N GLN A 216 6.25 12.15 8.43
CA GLN A 216 6.78 12.07 9.80
C GLN A 216 7.84 13.15 10.10
N GLY A 217 8.06 14.11 9.20
CA GLY A 217 9.12 15.12 9.36
C GLY A 217 10.54 14.56 9.16
N GLN A 218 10.69 13.36 8.61
CA GLN A 218 11.99 12.75 8.35
C GLN A 218 12.47 13.08 6.93
N PHE A 219 13.65 13.67 6.83
CA PHE A 219 14.31 13.98 5.57
C PHE A 219 15.52 13.08 5.39
N GLU A 220 15.50 12.23 4.36
CA GLU A 220 16.65 11.39 4.01
C GLU A 220 17.87 12.28 3.70
N SER A 221 18.96 12.06 4.43
CA SER A 221 20.21 12.78 4.19
C SER A 221 20.98 12.17 3.02
N GLU A 222 22.00 12.89 2.55
CA GLU A 222 22.94 12.42 1.53
C GLU A 222 23.93 11.34 2.00
N GLY A 223 23.66 10.70 3.13
CA GLY A 223 24.51 9.63 3.67
C GLY A 223 25.69 10.13 4.51
N TYR A 224 25.79 11.43 4.78
CA TYR A 224 26.89 12.02 5.56
C TYR A 224 26.78 11.84 7.09
N GLY A 225 25.74 11.16 7.58
CA GLY A 225 25.57 10.93 9.03
C GLY A 225 25.43 12.22 9.86
N THR A 226 24.99 13.32 9.26
CA THR A 226 24.89 14.62 9.95
C THR A 226 23.50 14.87 10.57
N PRO A 227 23.39 15.57 11.72
CA PRO A 227 24.50 16.13 12.50
C PRO A 227 25.31 15.04 13.22
N TYR A 228 26.63 15.22 13.28
CA TYR A 228 27.50 14.32 14.04
C TYR A 228 27.18 14.40 15.54
N GLU A 229 27.20 13.27 16.22
CA GLU A 229 26.90 13.12 17.65
C GLU A 229 28.17 12.60 18.32
N GLU A 230 28.75 13.39 19.24
CA GLU A 230 29.99 13.04 19.98
C GLU A 230 31.21 12.68 19.11
N GLY A 231 31.25 13.17 17.86
CA GLY A 231 32.33 12.88 16.92
C GLY A 231 32.06 11.67 16.01
N ASP A 232 30.97 10.95 16.25
CA ASP A 232 30.47 9.85 15.42
C ASP A 232 29.29 10.31 14.54
N PHE A 233 28.91 9.47 13.57
CA PHE A 233 27.70 9.68 12.79
C PHE A 233 26.46 9.73 13.69
N SER A 234 25.48 10.54 13.27
CA SER A 234 24.14 10.58 13.84
C SER A 234 23.58 9.19 14.11
N SER A 235 23.00 8.96 15.28
CA SER A 235 22.29 7.71 15.58
C SER A 235 20.98 7.55 14.79
N ARG A 236 20.60 8.55 13.98
CA ARG A 236 19.35 8.61 13.22
C ARG A 236 19.50 7.92 11.87
N GLU A 237 19.32 6.61 11.90
CA GLU A 237 19.50 5.73 10.75
C GLU A 237 18.22 4.93 10.48
N LEU A 238 17.88 4.78 9.20
CA LEU A 238 16.85 3.83 8.77
C LEU A 238 17.40 2.41 8.84
N ILE A 239 16.51 1.41 8.87
CA ILE A 239 16.90 -0.01 8.95
C ILE A 239 17.81 -0.50 7.82
N ASP A 240 17.88 0.25 6.71
CA ASP A 240 18.71 -0.05 5.55
C ASP A 240 20.01 0.75 5.49
N GLY A 241 20.32 1.47 6.57
CA GLY A 241 21.56 2.21 6.76
C GLY A 241 21.53 3.68 6.30
N ARG A 242 20.39 4.15 5.77
CA ARG A 242 20.26 5.53 5.33
C ARG A 242 20.07 6.46 6.52
N PHE A 243 20.95 7.45 6.66
CA PHE A 243 20.78 8.50 7.66
C PHE A 243 19.66 9.48 7.30
N TYR A 244 18.96 10.00 8.30
CA TYR A 244 17.94 11.02 8.12
C TYR A 244 18.04 12.14 9.15
N ARG A 245 17.45 13.28 8.79
CA ARG A 245 17.32 14.47 9.65
C ARG A 245 15.86 14.67 10.02
N ILE A 246 15.63 15.34 11.16
CA ILE A 246 14.29 15.68 11.62
C ILE A 246 13.98 17.14 11.24
N PHE A 247 12.83 17.33 10.64
CA PHE A 247 12.19 18.58 10.29
C PHE A 247 10.79 18.61 10.91
N LYS A 248 10.04 19.69 10.67
CA LYS A 248 8.64 19.75 11.03
C LYS A 248 7.86 18.70 10.23
N ASP A 249 7.08 17.88 10.93
CA ASP A 249 6.19 16.89 10.34
C ASP A 249 4.93 17.53 9.73
N ASP A 250 4.14 16.73 9.03
CA ASP A 250 2.83 17.16 8.58
C ASP A 250 1.93 17.43 9.80
N ILE A 251 1.09 18.47 9.74
CA ILE A 251 0.23 18.83 10.86
C ILE A 251 -0.73 17.69 11.26
N HIS A 252 -1.15 16.84 10.31
CA HIS A 252 -1.99 15.69 10.60
C HIS A 252 -1.21 14.63 11.39
N HIS A 253 0.06 14.40 11.02
CA HIS A 253 0.95 13.52 11.77
C HIS A 253 1.22 14.07 13.18
N GLU A 254 1.48 15.38 13.32
CA GLU A 254 1.69 16.05 14.61
C GLU A 254 0.48 15.85 15.54
N LYS A 255 -0.74 15.81 14.98
CA LYS A 255 -1.97 15.52 15.75
C LYS A 255 -2.17 14.04 16.06
N GLY A 256 -1.36 13.15 15.48
CA GLY A 256 -1.37 11.70 15.71
C GLY A 256 -2.17 10.90 14.68
N LEU A 257 -2.55 11.52 13.54
CA LEU A 257 -3.19 10.81 12.44
C LEU A 257 -2.14 9.99 11.67
N THR A 258 -2.58 8.86 11.13
CA THR A 258 -1.77 7.91 10.38
C THR A 258 -2.35 7.73 8.98
N CYS A 259 -1.61 7.04 8.10
CA CYS A 259 -2.00 6.85 6.70
C CYS A 259 -3.43 6.35 6.54
N ILE A 260 -3.87 5.41 7.39
CA ILE A 260 -5.22 4.81 7.30
C ILE A 260 -6.35 5.74 7.74
N ASP A 261 -6.08 6.85 8.42
CA ASP A 261 -7.11 7.80 8.83
C ASP A 261 -7.70 8.54 7.61
N CYS A 262 -6.84 8.80 6.62
CA CYS A 262 -7.23 9.33 5.31
C CYS A 262 -7.48 8.20 4.30
N HIS A 263 -6.54 7.26 4.17
CA HIS A 263 -6.62 6.25 3.11
C HIS A 263 -7.70 5.19 3.35
N THR A 264 -8.63 5.08 2.40
CA THR A 264 -9.76 4.13 2.51
C THR A 264 -9.35 2.71 2.16
N GLN A 265 -10.23 1.74 2.45
CA GLN A 265 -10.02 0.37 2.00
C GLN A 265 -9.88 0.27 0.47
N LYS A 266 -10.64 1.07 -0.29
CA LYS A 266 -10.61 1.01 -1.76
C LYS A 266 -9.38 1.70 -2.33
N GLU A 267 -8.87 2.74 -1.68
CA GLU A 267 -7.60 3.36 -2.06
C GLU A 267 -6.40 2.45 -1.78
N ILE A 268 -6.44 1.66 -0.70
CA ILE A 268 -5.33 0.77 -0.33
C ILE A 268 -5.46 -0.58 -1.02
N MET A 269 -6.57 -1.29 -0.78
CA MET A 269 -6.76 -2.65 -1.30
C MET A 269 -7.24 -2.66 -2.76
N GLY A 270 -7.66 -1.53 -3.32
CA GLY A 270 -8.27 -1.43 -4.63
C GLY A 270 -9.80 -1.52 -4.60
N ASP A 271 -10.42 -1.16 -5.71
CA ASP A 271 -11.86 -1.23 -5.97
C ASP A 271 -12.22 -2.40 -6.91
N GLY A 272 -11.22 -3.20 -7.31
CA GLY A 272 -11.34 -4.31 -8.24
C GLY A 272 -11.04 -3.94 -9.69
N LYS A 273 -10.90 -2.66 -10.02
CA LYS A 273 -10.41 -2.21 -11.32
C LYS A 273 -8.88 -2.22 -11.33
N ARG A 274 -8.30 -2.26 -12.53
CA ARG A 274 -6.85 -2.10 -12.74
C ARG A 274 -6.60 -0.67 -13.21
N HIS A 275 -5.94 0.09 -12.36
CA HIS A 275 -5.54 1.46 -12.65
C HIS A 275 -4.11 1.46 -13.18
N ALA A 276 -3.77 2.41 -14.05
CA ALA A 276 -2.39 2.67 -14.47
C ALA A 276 -1.75 3.69 -13.51
N HIS A 277 -2.55 4.66 -13.07
CA HIS A 277 -2.12 5.81 -12.28
C HIS A 277 -2.80 5.83 -10.91
N PHE A 278 -2.11 6.30 -9.87
CA PHE A 278 -2.65 6.24 -8.50
C PHE A 278 -3.80 7.23 -8.30
N GLU A 279 -3.79 8.33 -9.03
CA GLU A 279 -4.81 9.36 -9.12
C GLU A 279 -6.18 8.78 -9.51
N GLU A 280 -6.18 7.72 -10.32
CA GLU A 280 -7.38 7.00 -10.74
C GLU A 280 -8.03 6.18 -9.62
N GLN A 281 -7.32 5.96 -8.50
CA GLN A 281 -7.82 5.21 -7.36
C GLN A 281 -8.09 6.08 -6.13
N LEU A 282 -7.67 7.35 -6.12
CA LEU A 282 -7.89 8.27 -5.00
C LEU A 282 -9.37 8.66 -4.87
N GLU A 283 -9.94 8.50 -3.67
CA GLU A 283 -11.30 8.86 -3.30
C GLU A 283 -11.35 10.07 -2.36
N VAL A 284 -10.31 10.26 -1.53
CA VAL A 284 -10.28 11.24 -0.44
C VAL A 284 -9.51 12.48 -0.84
N THR A 285 -10.14 13.62 -0.62
CA THR A 285 -9.59 14.96 -0.83
C THR A 285 -9.57 15.75 0.47
N CYS A 286 -8.82 16.85 0.51
CA CYS A 286 -8.77 17.75 1.67
C CYS A 286 -10.17 18.19 2.11
N ARG A 287 -11.09 18.41 1.15
CA ARG A 287 -12.45 18.90 1.40
C ARG A 287 -13.40 17.84 1.93
N ASP A 288 -13.06 16.56 1.89
CA ASP A 288 -13.91 15.54 2.53
C ASP A 288 -13.85 15.65 4.06
N CYS A 289 -12.78 16.24 4.62
CA CYS A 289 -12.62 16.53 6.06
C CYS A 289 -12.72 18.03 6.38
N HIS A 290 -12.25 18.89 5.47
CA HIS A 290 -12.24 20.35 5.65
C HIS A 290 -13.29 21.04 4.79
N GLY A 291 -14.33 20.33 4.36
CA GLY A 291 -15.40 20.88 3.52
C GLY A 291 -16.40 21.72 4.31
N THR A 292 -17.53 22.01 3.66
CA THR A 292 -18.66 22.66 4.32
C THR A 292 -19.38 21.71 5.26
N SER A 293 -20.26 22.24 6.12
CA SER A 293 -21.17 21.42 6.93
C SER A 293 -21.96 20.43 6.06
N LYS A 294 -22.45 20.85 4.89
CA LYS A 294 -23.17 19.99 3.93
C LYS A 294 -22.31 18.82 3.43
N THR A 295 -21.03 19.07 3.13
CA THR A 295 -20.09 18.00 2.76
C THR A 295 -19.95 16.99 3.91
N LEU A 296 -19.71 17.49 5.12
CA LEU A 296 -19.48 16.65 6.30
C LEU A 296 -20.74 15.87 6.72
N GLU A 297 -21.93 16.47 6.64
CA GLU A 297 -23.22 15.79 6.84
C GLU A 297 -23.40 14.63 5.86
N THR A 298 -22.98 14.82 4.60
CA THR A 298 -23.05 13.78 3.59
C THR A 298 -22.08 12.63 3.87
N ILE A 299 -20.84 12.92 4.31
CA ILE A 299 -19.89 11.89 4.77
C ILE A 299 -20.50 11.09 5.93
N VAL A 300 -21.05 11.78 6.94
CA VAL A 300 -21.69 11.16 8.10
C VAL A 300 -22.87 10.28 7.68
N ALA A 301 -23.66 10.71 6.70
CA ALA A 301 -24.78 9.91 6.18
C ALA A 301 -24.30 8.62 5.49
N VAL A 302 -23.23 8.67 4.69
CA VAL A 302 -22.64 7.50 4.00
C VAL A 302 -22.03 6.49 4.97
N ASN A 303 -21.61 6.94 6.15
CA ASN A 303 -21.08 6.06 7.21
C ASN A 303 -22.17 5.24 7.91
N LYS A 304 -23.43 5.67 7.87
CA LYS A 304 -24.52 4.89 8.44
C LYS A 304 -24.73 3.62 7.62
N PRO A 305 -25.00 2.46 8.24
CA PRO A 305 -25.35 1.26 7.51
C PRO A 305 -26.67 1.48 6.78
N VAL A 306 -26.61 1.76 5.47
CA VAL A 306 -27.82 1.99 4.67
C VAL A 306 -28.45 0.64 4.29
N GLN A 307 -29.64 0.38 4.82
CA GLN A 307 -30.67 -0.35 4.07
C GLN A 307 -30.90 0.41 2.76
N SER A 308 -30.46 -0.18 1.64
CA SER A 308 -30.89 0.10 0.27
C SER A 308 -31.69 1.39 0.08
N THR A 309 -31.00 2.53 0.02
CA THR A 309 -31.54 3.72 -0.64
C THR A 309 -30.42 4.36 -1.44
N SER A 310 -30.67 4.49 -2.73
CA SER A 310 -29.87 5.26 -3.66
C SER A 310 -29.86 6.71 -3.19
N VAL A 311 -28.79 7.13 -2.53
CA VAL A 311 -28.52 8.56 -2.33
C VAL A 311 -28.19 9.12 -3.70
N THR A 312 -29.20 9.65 -4.38
CA THR A 312 -29.04 10.35 -5.65
C THR A 312 -28.11 11.54 -5.45
N SER A 313 -27.21 11.71 -6.41
CA SER A 313 -26.18 12.75 -6.50
C SER A 313 -26.73 14.18 -6.66
N GLN A 314 -27.98 14.47 -6.25
CA GLN A 314 -28.63 15.77 -6.46
C GLN A 314 -28.26 16.84 -5.43
N PHE A 315 -27.38 16.54 -4.47
CA PHE A 315 -26.93 17.49 -3.45
C PHE A 315 -25.64 18.25 -3.86
N PHE A 316 -25.59 18.82 -5.05
CA PHE A 316 -24.42 19.61 -5.47
C PHE A 316 -24.48 21.06 -4.95
N SER A 317 -23.52 21.35 -4.06
CA SER A 317 -22.67 22.56 -4.05
C SER A 317 -23.26 23.90 -3.61
N ASP A 318 -22.99 24.31 -2.37
CA ASP A 318 -23.08 25.72 -1.94
C ASP A 318 -21.79 26.51 -2.27
N TYR A 319 -20.83 25.87 -2.95
CA TYR A 319 -19.61 26.47 -3.46
C TYR A 319 -19.69 26.47 -5.00
N PRO A 320 -19.24 27.52 -5.71
CA PRO A 320 -19.12 27.43 -7.15
C PRO A 320 -18.23 26.22 -7.49
N LYS A 321 -18.71 25.35 -8.39
CA LYS A 321 -17.87 24.30 -8.98
C LYS A 321 -16.70 25.02 -9.64
N SER A 322 -15.57 25.16 -8.93
CA SER A 322 -14.29 25.40 -9.59
C SER A 322 -13.98 24.07 -10.27
N PRO A 323 -13.87 24.02 -11.61
CA PRO A 323 -13.42 22.81 -12.29
C PRO A 323 -12.01 22.37 -11.82
N ASN A 324 -11.28 23.30 -11.19
CA ASN A 324 -9.81 23.33 -11.07
C ASN A 324 -9.34 23.39 -9.62
N HIS A 325 -9.87 22.51 -8.76
CA HIS A 325 -9.36 22.38 -7.40
C HIS A 325 -9.30 20.90 -6.99
N GLN A 326 -9.05 20.11 -8.02
CA GLN A 326 -9.06 18.69 -8.06
C GLN A 326 -7.60 18.26 -8.20
N ILE A 327 -6.95 18.06 -7.06
CA ILE A 327 -6.27 16.76 -6.92
C ILE A 327 -7.42 15.76 -6.93
N THR A 328 -7.76 15.35 -8.16
CA THR A 328 -9.04 14.80 -8.57
C THR A 328 -9.35 13.61 -7.71
N LYS A 329 -10.46 13.70 -6.97
CA LYS A 329 -11.23 12.50 -6.70
C LYS A 329 -11.36 11.79 -8.04
N SER A 330 -10.94 10.53 -8.09
CA SER A 330 -10.88 9.76 -9.33
C SER A 330 -12.14 9.99 -10.17
N PRO A 331 -12.05 10.19 -11.49
CA PRO A 331 -13.23 10.30 -12.36
C PRO A 331 -14.11 9.04 -12.26
N ASN A 332 -13.55 7.93 -11.80
CA ASN A 332 -14.25 6.67 -11.53
C ASN A 332 -14.91 6.60 -10.14
N SER A 333 -14.66 7.56 -9.25
CA SER A 333 -15.21 7.58 -7.89
C SER A 333 -16.60 8.21 -7.87
N SER A 334 -17.62 7.36 -7.95
CA SER A 334 -19.03 7.75 -8.04
C SER A 334 -19.71 8.05 -6.69
N GLY A 335 -18.99 8.08 -5.56
CA GLY A 335 -19.59 8.25 -4.23
C GLY A 335 -18.64 8.86 -3.20
N PHE A 336 -19.18 9.36 -2.09
CA PHE A 336 -18.37 9.93 -1.01
C PHE A 336 -17.54 8.86 -0.28
N PRO A 337 -16.30 9.19 0.16
CA PRO A 337 -15.45 8.24 0.85
C PRO A 337 -16.02 7.88 2.24
N LYS A 338 -15.75 6.64 2.67
CA LYS A 338 -16.08 6.19 4.03
C LYS A 338 -14.97 6.59 5.00
N LEU A 339 -15.12 7.78 5.60
CA LEU A 339 -14.20 8.34 6.59
C LEU A 339 -14.77 8.23 8.00
N ASN A 340 -13.94 8.20 9.05
CA ASN A 340 -14.44 8.04 10.43
C ASN A 340 -14.93 9.38 11.03
N ILE A 341 -15.77 10.10 10.30
CA ILE A 341 -16.30 11.41 10.69
C ILE A 341 -17.64 11.22 11.42
N GLN A 342 -17.79 11.92 12.53
CA GLN A 342 -18.98 11.93 13.37
C GLN A 342 -19.44 13.37 13.59
N GLN A 343 -20.76 13.57 13.61
CA GLN A 343 -21.34 14.81 14.07
C GLN A 343 -21.50 14.76 15.61
N LYS A 344 -21.00 15.78 16.29
CA LYS A 344 -21.18 16.01 17.72
C LYS A 344 -21.71 17.41 17.94
N ASP A 345 -22.93 17.50 18.42
CA ASP A 345 -23.69 18.74 18.55
C ASP A 345 -23.75 19.49 17.20
N SER A 346 -23.30 20.75 17.17
CA SER A 346 -23.19 21.57 15.96
C SER A 346 -21.82 21.49 15.28
N SER A 347 -20.99 20.51 15.62
CA SER A 347 -19.61 20.36 15.13
C SER A 347 -19.34 18.97 14.55
N PHE A 348 -18.27 18.85 13.78
CA PHE A 348 -17.83 17.58 13.20
C PHE A 348 -16.44 17.22 13.72
N VAL A 349 -16.24 15.92 13.97
CA VAL A 349 -14.97 15.38 14.44
C VAL A 349 -14.56 14.17 13.62
N LEU A 350 -13.27 14.03 13.34
CA LEU A 350 -12.67 12.80 12.84
C LEU A 350 -12.21 11.96 14.04
N GLU A 351 -12.67 10.71 14.12
CA GLU A 351 -12.18 9.74 15.09
C GLU A 351 -10.98 8.98 14.53
N ASN A 352 -9.83 9.11 15.19
CA ASN A 352 -8.61 8.39 14.86
C ASN A 352 -8.81 6.86 14.96
N LYS A 353 -8.40 6.13 13.91
CA LYS A 353 -8.60 4.68 13.80
C LYS A 353 -7.69 3.88 14.74
N GLN A 354 -6.53 4.41 15.13
CA GLN A 354 -5.57 3.78 16.04
C GLN A 354 -6.00 3.89 17.49
N ASN A 355 -6.21 5.13 17.96
CA ASN A 355 -6.29 5.45 19.39
C ASN A 355 -7.66 6.01 19.82
N LYS A 356 -8.62 6.14 18.90
CA LYS A 356 -9.97 6.65 19.15
C LYS A 356 -10.06 8.11 19.60
N LYS A 357 -8.94 8.85 19.55
CA LYS A 357 -8.91 10.29 19.79
C LYS A 357 -9.78 11.01 18.76
N LEU A 358 -10.50 12.03 19.21
CA LEU A 358 -11.36 12.85 18.36
C LEU A 358 -10.63 14.13 17.97
N HIS A 359 -10.67 14.45 16.68
CA HIS A 359 -10.05 15.63 16.09
C HIS A 359 -11.15 16.56 15.55
N PRO A 360 -11.27 17.80 16.04
CA PRO A 360 -12.22 18.75 15.49
C PRO A 360 -11.88 19.05 14.02
N LEU A 361 -12.91 19.07 13.19
CA LEU A 361 -12.79 19.43 11.78
C LEU A 361 -13.13 20.91 11.59
N HIS A 362 -12.29 21.58 10.82
CA HIS A 362 -12.41 23.01 10.54
C HIS A 362 -12.52 23.24 9.04
N ALA A 363 -13.51 24.04 8.64
CA ALA A 363 -13.64 24.52 7.27
C ALA A 363 -12.45 25.42 6.88
N PRO A 364 -12.17 25.60 5.58
CA PRO A 364 -11.07 26.42 5.11
C PRO A 364 -11.39 27.88 5.40
N ASN A 365 -10.36 28.72 5.50
CA ASN A 365 -10.55 30.14 5.74
C ASN A 365 -11.33 30.77 4.56
N PRO A 366 -12.52 31.35 4.78
CA PRO A 366 -13.38 31.83 3.70
C PRO A 366 -12.84 33.09 3.01
N VAL A 367 -11.87 33.79 3.59
CA VAL A 367 -11.24 34.95 2.96
C VAL A 367 -10.01 34.51 2.15
N ALA A 368 -9.12 33.74 2.78
CA ALA A 368 -7.87 33.34 2.15
C ALA A 368 -8.08 32.27 1.06
N CYS A 369 -8.89 31.24 1.34
CA CYS A 369 -9.05 30.09 0.45
C CYS A 369 -10.05 30.33 -0.69
N MET A 370 -11.01 31.25 -0.51
CA MET A 370 -12.02 31.58 -1.53
C MET A 370 -11.68 32.81 -2.36
N HIS A 371 -10.51 33.42 -2.12
CA HIS A 371 -10.05 34.54 -2.94
C HIS A 371 -9.96 34.11 -4.42
N PRO A 372 -10.46 34.92 -5.39
CA PRO A 372 -10.50 34.55 -6.80
C PRO A 372 -9.14 34.10 -7.37
N THR A 373 -8.04 34.68 -6.91
CA THR A 373 -6.67 34.33 -7.31
C THR A 373 -6.20 32.97 -6.77
N HIS A 374 -6.74 32.52 -5.64
CA HIS A 374 -6.34 31.26 -4.98
C HIS A 374 -7.27 30.09 -5.32
N ARG A 375 -8.42 30.35 -5.96
CA ARG A 375 -9.42 29.30 -6.31
C ARG A 375 -8.87 28.20 -7.24
N ARG A 376 -7.71 28.42 -7.85
CA ARG A 376 -6.99 27.48 -8.72
C ARG A 376 -5.79 26.80 -8.05
N LEU A 377 -5.48 27.11 -6.81
CA LEU A 377 -4.35 26.53 -6.07
C LEU A 377 -4.83 25.32 -5.28
N SER A 378 -4.19 24.16 -5.43
CA SER A 378 -4.40 23.03 -4.50
C SER A 378 -4.10 23.44 -3.05
N CYS A 379 -4.77 22.83 -2.06
CA CYS A 379 -4.54 23.14 -0.64
C CYS A 379 -3.07 22.94 -0.24
N GLN A 380 -2.42 21.92 -0.80
CA GLN A 380 -1.02 21.60 -0.56
C GLN A 380 -0.07 22.74 -0.94
N ALA A 381 -0.45 23.61 -1.89
CA ALA A 381 0.39 24.73 -2.33
C ALA A 381 0.74 25.70 -1.20
N CYS A 382 -0.15 25.81 -0.19
CA CYS A 382 0.07 26.63 0.99
C CYS A 382 0.26 25.80 2.27
N HIS A 383 -0.33 24.60 2.34
CA HIS A 383 -0.36 23.80 3.57
C HIS A 383 0.75 22.76 3.70
N SER A 384 1.54 22.52 2.65
CA SER A 384 2.72 21.67 2.75
C SER A 384 3.91 22.48 3.23
N THR A 385 4.46 22.14 4.40
CA THR A 385 5.56 22.90 5.02
C THR A 385 6.85 22.82 4.19
N TRP A 386 7.15 21.65 3.63
CA TRP A 386 8.31 21.38 2.77
C TRP A 386 8.09 20.07 2.01
N VAL A 387 8.85 19.84 0.94
CA VAL A 387 8.91 18.55 0.25
C VAL A 387 10.36 18.15 -0.05
N PRO A 388 10.70 16.85 -0.04
CA PRO A 388 11.99 16.38 -0.50
C PRO A 388 12.09 16.50 -2.02
N GLN A 389 13.17 17.08 -2.52
CA GLN A 389 13.49 17.20 -3.94
C GLN A 389 14.79 16.46 -4.23
N CYS A 390 14.79 15.57 -5.22
CA CYS A 390 15.97 14.81 -5.63
C CYS A 390 16.38 15.25 -7.04
N TYR A 391 17.59 15.80 -7.18
CA TYR A 391 18.08 16.31 -8.45
C TYR A 391 19.25 15.49 -8.98
N GLY A 392 19.30 15.37 -10.32
CA GLY A 392 20.38 14.67 -11.02
C GLY A 392 20.41 13.18 -10.69
N CYS A 393 19.29 12.48 -10.89
CA CYS A 393 19.29 11.02 -10.79
C CYS A 393 20.12 10.45 -11.95
N HIS A 394 21.16 9.69 -11.61
CA HIS A 394 22.01 8.99 -12.56
C HIS A 394 21.90 7.50 -12.29
N VAL A 395 21.77 6.72 -13.36
CA VAL A 395 21.70 5.26 -13.28
C VAL A 395 22.87 4.66 -14.06
N ARG A 396 23.58 3.72 -13.44
CA ARG A 396 24.67 2.98 -14.07
C ARG A 396 24.39 1.50 -14.00
N MET A 397 24.64 0.78 -15.10
CA MET A 397 24.66 -0.68 -15.12
C MET A 397 26.09 -1.20 -15.35
N ASP A 398 26.66 -1.87 -14.36
CA ASP A 398 27.90 -2.62 -14.49
C ASP A 398 27.59 -4.06 -14.94
N ARG A 399 27.80 -4.33 -16.23
CA ARG A 399 27.54 -5.64 -16.85
C ARG A 399 28.50 -6.75 -16.38
N SER A 400 29.61 -6.41 -15.73
CA SER A 400 30.58 -7.40 -15.24
C SER A 400 30.17 -8.08 -13.93
N LYS A 401 29.18 -7.51 -13.23
CA LYS A 401 28.70 -7.97 -11.92
C LYS A 401 27.31 -8.58 -12.02
N THR A 402 26.86 -9.20 -10.94
CA THR A 402 25.47 -9.67 -10.78
C THR A 402 24.75 -8.85 -9.72
N GLN A 403 23.42 -8.93 -9.76
CA GLN A 403 22.55 -8.41 -8.72
C GLN A 403 21.29 -9.27 -8.62
N LEU A 404 20.74 -9.38 -7.41
CA LEU A 404 19.48 -10.06 -7.16
C LEU A 404 18.32 -9.44 -7.96
N ASP A 405 17.77 -10.21 -8.90
CA ASP A 405 16.45 -9.97 -9.47
C ASP A 405 15.39 -10.33 -8.42
N LYS A 406 14.66 -9.32 -7.93
CA LYS A 406 13.66 -9.44 -6.86
C LYS A 406 12.31 -9.98 -7.36
N ILE A 407 12.11 -10.13 -8.67
CA ILE A 407 10.96 -10.85 -9.25
C ILE A 407 11.23 -12.35 -9.27
N SER A 408 12.40 -12.77 -9.77
CA SER A 408 12.75 -14.19 -9.91
C SER A 408 13.45 -14.79 -8.67
N ILE A 409 13.91 -13.95 -7.75
CA ILE A 409 14.69 -14.31 -6.54
C ILE A 409 15.97 -15.06 -6.94
N LYS A 410 16.68 -14.56 -7.95
CA LYS A 410 17.94 -15.12 -8.44
C LYS A 410 18.93 -14.00 -8.75
N GLU A 411 20.21 -14.27 -8.51
CA GLU A 411 21.29 -13.41 -9.02
C GLU A 411 21.31 -13.47 -10.55
N THR A 412 21.24 -12.30 -11.20
CA THR A 412 21.30 -12.18 -12.66
C THR A 412 22.37 -11.16 -13.07
N PRO A 413 22.96 -11.27 -14.28
CA PRO A 413 24.01 -10.34 -14.74
C PRO A 413 23.52 -8.89 -14.83
N GLY A 414 24.42 -7.93 -14.56
CA GLY A 414 24.16 -6.49 -14.55
C GLY A 414 23.86 -5.97 -13.14
N LEU A 415 24.80 -5.25 -12.53
CA LEU A 415 24.57 -4.52 -11.28
C LEU A 415 24.10 -3.09 -11.60
N TRP A 416 22.95 -2.70 -11.07
CA TRP A 416 22.47 -1.33 -11.12
C TRP A 416 22.87 -0.55 -9.88
N GLU A 417 23.33 0.67 -10.12
CA GLU A 417 23.64 1.67 -9.11
C GLU A 417 22.88 2.97 -9.43
N GLU A 418 22.19 3.50 -8.43
CA GLU A 418 21.53 4.79 -8.47
C GLU A 418 22.40 5.82 -7.75
N PHE A 419 22.68 6.93 -8.41
CA PHE A 419 23.37 8.09 -7.85
C PHE A 419 22.47 9.30 -7.97
N ARG A 420 22.70 10.27 -7.09
CA ARG A 420 22.00 11.57 -7.10
C ARG A 420 23.04 12.66 -6.96
N SER A 421 22.79 13.80 -7.61
CA SER A 421 23.68 14.95 -7.51
C SER A 421 23.46 15.71 -6.20
N PHE A 422 22.20 15.93 -5.81
CA PHE A 422 21.84 16.52 -4.52
C PHE A 422 20.34 16.33 -4.20
N ILE A 423 20.02 16.20 -2.91
CA ILE A 423 18.71 16.21 -2.30
C ILE A 423 18.55 17.51 -1.53
N ARG A 424 17.42 18.17 -1.76
CA ARG A 424 17.03 19.39 -1.05
C ARG A 424 15.69 19.19 -0.36
N TYR A 425 15.45 20.01 0.65
CA TYR A 425 14.12 20.27 1.18
C TYR A 425 13.78 21.69 0.77
N GLU A 426 12.68 21.87 0.05
CA GLU A 426 12.28 23.18 -0.48
C GLU A 426 10.79 23.42 -0.22
N CYS A 427 10.36 24.68 -0.38
CA CYS A 427 8.95 24.96 -0.56
C CYS A 427 8.45 24.16 -1.78
N PRO A 428 7.26 23.56 -1.72
CA PRO A 428 6.79 22.72 -2.79
C PRO A 428 6.74 23.48 -4.12
N PRO A 429 7.39 22.97 -5.19
CA PRO A 429 7.34 23.61 -6.49
C PRO A 429 5.90 23.58 -6.99
N LEU A 430 5.45 24.70 -7.52
CA LEU A 430 4.14 24.80 -8.15
C LEU A 430 4.23 24.36 -9.60
N GLY A 431 3.32 23.49 -10.02
CA GLY A 431 3.11 23.07 -11.39
C GLY A 431 1.70 23.42 -11.85
N ILE A 432 1.48 23.35 -13.15
CA ILE A 432 0.16 23.52 -13.75
C ILE A 432 -0.27 22.15 -14.27
N PHE A 433 -1.47 21.68 -13.88
CA PHE A 433 -2.07 20.53 -14.54
C PHE A 433 -2.67 20.99 -15.86
N GLU A 434 -2.08 20.56 -16.96
CA GLU A 434 -2.71 20.63 -18.27
C GLU A 434 -3.71 19.46 -18.36
N HIS A 435 -5.01 19.76 -18.34
CA HIS A 435 -6.03 18.75 -18.65
C HIS A 435 -5.95 18.47 -20.15
N GLY A 436 -5.35 17.35 -20.53
CA GLY A 436 -5.42 16.88 -21.91
C GLY A 436 -6.88 16.63 -22.28
N GLU A 437 -7.37 17.30 -23.32
CA GLU A 437 -8.52 16.78 -24.05
C GLU A 437 -8.10 15.42 -24.62
N GLU A 438 -8.90 14.38 -24.39
CA GLU A 438 -8.68 13.07 -24.99
C GLU A 438 -8.57 13.21 -26.52
N GLY A 439 -7.36 13.05 -27.02
CA GLY A 439 -7.05 12.85 -28.43
C GLY A 439 -7.24 14.08 -29.34
N GLN A 440 -6.17 14.87 -29.52
CA GLN A 440 -5.68 15.23 -30.86
C GLN A 440 -4.34 15.98 -30.78
N GLU A 441 -3.37 15.44 -31.52
CA GLU A 441 -2.27 16.09 -32.23
C GLU A 441 -1.40 17.14 -31.51
N ALA A 442 -0.14 16.72 -31.31
CA ALA A 442 1.07 17.47 -31.68
C ALA A 442 1.02 19.01 -31.59
N LEU A 443 1.56 19.51 -30.47
CA LEU A 443 2.40 20.70 -30.36
C LEU A 443 2.41 21.65 -31.58
N SER A 444 1.62 22.72 -31.52
CA SER A 444 1.97 23.98 -32.19
C SER A 444 1.99 25.12 -31.16
N GLU A 445 3.15 25.76 -31.06
CA GLU A 445 3.55 26.74 -30.03
C GLU A 445 2.85 28.12 -30.09
N LYS A 446 1.68 28.25 -30.73
CA LYS A 446 1.12 29.58 -31.07
C LYS A 446 -0.29 29.92 -30.56
N SER A 447 -0.81 29.22 -29.57
CA SER A 447 -2.15 29.49 -29.01
C SER A 447 -2.19 29.64 -27.48
N ARG A 448 -1.14 30.19 -26.85
CA ARG A 448 -1.04 30.32 -25.37
C ARG A 448 -1.57 31.65 -24.82
N LEU A 449 -2.70 32.13 -25.34
CA LEU A 449 -3.43 33.26 -24.77
C LEU A 449 -4.93 32.95 -24.88
N GLN A 450 -5.57 32.75 -23.72
CA GLN A 450 -7.02 32.57 -23.48
C GLN A 450 -7.54 31.12 -23.35
N THR A 451 -7.23 30.48 -22.23
CA THR A 451 -8.21 29.68 -21.46
C THR A 451 -7.87 29.77 -19.96
N GLU A 452 -8.75 30.38 -19.16
CA GLU A 452 -8.59 30.55 -17.69
C GLU A 452 -8.86 29.26 -16.90
N THR A 453 -8.61 28.08 -17.48
CA THR A 453 -9.11 26.79 -16.98
C THR A 453 -8.04 25.86 -16.41
N GLU A 454 -6.80 26.30 -16.24
CA GLU A 454 -5.73 25.43 -15.75
C GLU A 454 -5.59 25.46 -14.21
N GLU A 455 -5.42 24.30 -13.56
CA GLU A 455 -5.18 24.21 -12.11
C GLU A 455 -3.69 24.35 -11.78
N VAL A 456 -3.36 25.04 -10.68
CA VAL A 456 -1.99 25.11 -10.15
C VAL A 456 -1.89 24.20 -8.93
N VAL A 457 -0.99 23.24 -8.99
CA VAL A 457 -0.81 22.20 -7.99
C VAL A 457 0.61 22.17 -7.45
N VAL A 458 0.80 21.49 -6.33
CA VAL A 458 2.14 21.11 -5.90
C VAL A 458 2.62 19.96 -6.78
N LEU A 459 3.77 20.13 -7.44
CA LEU A 459 4.49 19.02 -8.01
C LEU A 459 5.10 18.22 -6.86
N VAL A 460 4.49 17.08 -6.56
CA VAL A 460 5.11 16.08 -5.70
C VAL A 460 6.06 15.28 -6.60
N PRO A 461 7.36 15.21 -6.30
CA PRO A 461 8.22 14.30 -7.02
C PRO A 461 7.73 12.86 -6.77
N GLY A 462 7.20 12.23 -7.81
CA GLY A 462 6.81 10.81 -7.83
C GLY A 462 8.03 9.90 -7.82
#